data_AF-A0A972FN38-F1
#
_entry.id   AF-A0A972FN38-F1
#
_cell.length_a   1.000
_cell.length_b   1.000
_cell.length_c   1.000
_cell.angle_alpha   90.00
_cell.angle_beta   90.00
_cell.angle_gamma   90.00
#
_symmetry.space_group_name_H-M   'P 1'
#
loop_
_entity.id
_entity.type
_entity.pdbx_description
1 polymer ?
#
loop_
_entity_poly.entity_id
_entity_poly.type
_entity_poly.pdbx_seq_one_letter_code
_entity_poly.pdbx_strand_id
1 'polypeptide(L)' 'AGAKIGMQPGELAAYIDGFHFIQLLRLRSQHLGDQDVSGKDNRIRPDELNELDRRILKEAFRQARKLQNRLKLDYQL' A
#
# COMPACT_ATOMS: atom_id res chain seq x y z
N ALA A 1 -2.85 -7.99 -17.01
CA ALA A 1 -2.54 -6.57 -17.30
C ALA A 1 -1.04 -6.29 -17.20
N GLY A 2 -0.34 -6.59 -16.08
CA GLY A 2 1.08 -6.28 -15.89
C GLY A 2 2.07 -6.86 -16.93
N ALA A 3 1.85 -8.09 -17.41
CA ALA A 3 2.69 -8.68 -18.46
C ALA A 3 2.64 -7.91 -19.79
N LYS A 4 1.53 -7.19 -20.09
CA LYS A 4 1.38 -6.42 -21.32
C LYS A 4 2.19 -5.11 -21.33
N ILE A 5 2.67 -4.66 -20.17
CA ILE A 5 3.50 -3.45 -20.00
C ILE A 5 4.96 -3.78 -19.62
N GLY A 6 5.37 -5.05 -19.78
CA GLY A 6 6.75 -5.49 -19.57
C GLY A 6 7.19 -5.60 -18.10
N MET A 7 6.24 -5.67 -17.16
CA MET A 7 6.55 -5.80 -15.73
C MET A 7 7.01 -7.21 -15.39
N GLN A 8 8.10 -7.34 -14.63
CA GLN A 8 8.60 -8.64 -14.20
C GLN A 8 7.66 -9.27 -13.17
N PRO A 9 7.45 -10.60 -13.18
CA PRO A 9 6.52 -11.26 -12.26
C PRO A 9 6.79 -10.98 -10.78
N GLY A 10 8.06 -10.94 -10.36
CA GLY A 10 8.44 -10.63 -8.98
C GLY A 10 8.17 -9.18 -8.59
N GLU A 11 8.26 -8.24 -9.54
CA GLU A 11 7.92 -6.84 -9.31
C GLU A 11 6.41 -6.67 -9.14
N LEU A 12 5.62 -7.35 -9.98
CA LEU A 12 4.16 -7.37 -9.85
C LEU A 12 3.71 -7.97 -8.52
N ALA A 13 4.33 -9.07 -8.09
CA ALA A 13 4.05 -9.69 -6.80
C ALA A 13 4.34 -8.71 -5.64
N ALA A 14 5.48 -8.02 -5.68
CA ALA A 14 5.83 -7.03 -4.66
C ALA A 14 4.83 -5.86 -4.59
N TYR A 15 4.27 -5.41 -5.73
CA TYR A 15 3.20 -4.41 -5.74
C TYR A 15 1.90 -4.92 -5.12
N ILE A 16 1.51 -6.16 -5.44
CA ILE A 16 0.32 -6.80 -4.89
C ILE A 16 0.45 -6.97 -3.37
N ASP A 17 1.58 -7.48 -2.90
CA ASP A 17 1.83 -7.71 -1.47
C ASP A 17 1.82 -6.39 -0.68
N GLY A 18 2.48 -5.35 -1.22
CA GLY A 18 2.45 -4.02 -0.62
C GLY A 18 1.04 -3.43 -0.52
N PHE A 19 0.24 -3.60 -1.58
CA PHE A 19 -1.16 -3.16 -1.58
C PHE A 19 -2.01 -3.94 -0.55
N HIS A 20 -1.90 -5.26 -0.52
CA HIS A 20 -2.63 -6.09 0.44
C HIS A 20 -2.27 -5.74 1.89
N PHE A 21 -1.00 -5.45 2.17
CA PHE A 21 -0.58 -5.02 3.50
C PHE A 21 -1.22 -3.70 3.91
N ILE A 22 -1.23 -2.69 3.03
CA ILE A 22 -1.88 -1.39 3.30
C ILE A 22 -3.39 -1.59 3.51
N GLN A 23 -4.03 -2.42 2.68
CA GLN A 23 -5.45 -2.73 2.80
C GLN A 23 -5.78 -3.42 4.13
N LEU A 24 -4.95 -4.36 4.57
CA LEU A 24 -5.09 -5.03 5.86
C LEU A 24 -5.00 -4.03 7.01
N LEU A 25 -4.03 -3.12 7.00
CA LEU A 25 -3.91 -2.09 8.04
C LEU A 25 -5.15 -1.19 8.09
N ARG A 26 -5.67 -0.79 6.93
CA ARG A 26 -6.89 0.01 6.84
C ARG A 26 -8.08 -0.71 7.47
N LEU A 27 -8.31 -1.97 7.10
CA LEU A 27 -9.43 -2.77 7.61
C LEU A 27 -9.32 -3.01 9.12
N ARG A 28 -8.11 -3.29 9.63
CA ARG A 28 -7.87 -3.39 11.08
C ARG A 28 -8.19 -2.09 11.79
N SER A 29 -7.75 -0.96 11.25
CA SER A 29 -8.02 0.36 11.81
C SER A 29 -9.52 0.69 11.84
N GLN A 30 -10.26 0.30 10.81
CA GLN A 30 -11.72 0.47 10.74
C GLN A 30 -12.46 -0.47 11.70
N HIS A 31 -11.95 -1.68 11.92
CA HIS A 31 -12.56 -2.63 12.86
C HIS A 31 -12.32 -2.25 14.33
N LEU A 32 -11.16 -1.67 14.65
CA LEU A 32 -10.80 -1.24 16.01
C LEU A 32 -11.34 0.16 16.37
N GLY A 33 -11.62 1.00 15.37
CA GLY A 33 -12.31 2.26 15.57
C GLY A 33 -13.79 2.00 15.72
N ASP A 34 -14.34 2.17 16.92
CA ASP A 34 -15.79 2.24 17.14
C ASP A 34 -16.45 3.13 16.08
N GLN A 35 -17.67 2.76 15.71
CA GLN A 35 -18.49 3.14 14.54
C GLN A 35 -18.72 4.65 14.28
N ASP A 36 -17.96 5.56 14.88
CA ASP A 36 -18.36 6.96 15.09
C ASP A 36 -17.43 8.00 14.45
N VAL A 37 -16.70 7.68 13.39
CA VAL A 37 -15.96 8.73 12.67
C VAL A 37 -16.02 8.62 11.17
N SER A 38 -17.19 9.02 10.65
CA SER A 38 -17.33 9.55 9.29
C SER A 38 -16.17 10.51 8.99
N GLY A 39 -15.13 10.02 8.28
CA GLY A 39 -13.96 10.79 7.87
C GLY A 39 -12.58 10.38 8.43
N LYS A 40 -12.45 9.36 9.30
CA LYS A 40 -11.12 8.85 9.76
C LYS A 40 -10.73 7.47 9.20
N ASP A 41 -11.55 6.87 8.35
CA ASP A 41 -11.42 5.49 7.84
C ASP A 41 -10.11 5.12 7.12
N ASN A 42 -9.24 6.10 6.84
CA ASN A 42 -7.94 5.90 6.18
C ASN A 42 -6.75 6.49 6.97
N ARG A 43 -6.91 6.75 8.29
CA ARG A 43 -5.83 7.29 9.13
C ARG A 43 -5.23 6.20 10.01
N ILE A 44 -3.98 5.86 9.75
CA ILE A 44 -3.17 4.96 10.58
C ILE A 44 -2.06 5.79 11.21
N ARG A 45 -1.76 5.55 12.49
CA ARG A 45 -0.61 6.14 13.19
C ARG A 45 0.57 5.16 13.11
N PRO A 46 1.62 5.43 12.32
CA PRO A 46 2.74 4.50 12.16
C PRO A 46 3.50 4.26 13.47
N ASP A 47 3.44 5.21 14.39
CA ASP A 47 4.10 5.09 15.70
C ASP A 47 3.46 4.07 16.64
N GLU A 48 2.19 3.76 16.41
CA GLU A 48 1.44 2.74 17.16
C GLU A 48 1.60 1.33 16.55
N LEU A 49 2.22 1.22 15.37
CA LEU A 49 2.57 -0.07 14.77
C LEU A 49 3.80 -0.66 15.44
N ASN A 50 3.83 -2.00 15.55
CA ASN A 50 5.04 -2.71 15.90
C ASN A 50 6.15 -2.48 14.85
N GLU A 51 7.40 -2.75 15.25
CA GLU A 51 8.56 -2.41 14.43
C GLU A 51 8.56 -3.13 13.07
N LEU A 52 8.15 -4.39 13.03
CA LEU A 52 8.08 -5.19 11.80
C LEU A 52 7.05 -4.59 10.83
N ASP A 53 5.83 -4.35 11.30
CA ASP A 53 4.76 -3.78 10.49
C ASP A 53 5.13 -2.39 9.96
N ARG A 54 5.86 -1.58 10.76
CA ARG A 54 6.39 -0.28 10.31
C ARG A 54 7.39 -0.44 9.17
N ARG A 55 8.29 -1.43 9.25
CA ARG A 55 9.27 -1.73 8.18
C ARG A 55 8.56 -2.22 6.91
N ILE A 56 7.56 -3.08 7.04
CA ILE A 56 6.74 -3.56 5.91
C ILE A 56 5.96 -2.40 5.28
N LEU A 57 5.35 -1.53 6.08
CA LEU A 57 4.62 -0.35 5.59
C LEU A 57 5.53 0.57 4.76
N LYS A 58 6.75 0.82 5.26
CA LYS A 58 7.74 1.63 4.57
C LYS A 58 8.12 1.02 3.22
N GLU A 59 8.31 -0.29 3.17
CA GLU A 59 8.62 -0.97 1.92
C GLU A 59 7.44 -1.00 0.95
N ALA A 60 6.21 -1.23 1.44
CA ALA A 60 4.99 -1.12 0.63
C ALA A 60 4.86 0.27 -0.03
N PHE A 61 5.14 1.36 0.69
CA PHE A 61 5.16 2.69 0.11
C PHE A 61 6.29 2.91 -0.90
N ARG A 62 7.47 2.30 -0.69
CA ARG A 62 8.54 2.32 -1.69
C ARG A 62 8.09 1.63 -2.98
N GLN A 63 7.44 0.48 -2.88
CA GLN A 63 6.91 -0.24 -4.05
C GLN A 63 5.80 0.57 -4.74
N ALA A 64 4.86 1.16 -3.98
CA ALA A 64 3.84 2.05 -4.54
C ALA A 64 4.44 3.24 -5.31
N ARG A 65 5.52 3.86 -4.79
CA ARG A 65 6.21 4.96 -5.48
C ARG A 65 6.88 4.52 -6.78
N LYS A 66 7.48 3.33 -6.83
CA LYS A 66 8.02 2.77 -8.08
C LYS A 66 6.92 2.59 -9.12
N LEU A 67 5.78 2.02 -8.72
CA LEU A 67 4.62 1.86 -9.59
C LEU A 67 4.10 3.20 -10.11
N GLN A 68 3.95 4.21 -9.25
CA GLN A 68 3.52 5.56 -9.64
C GLN A 68 4.48 6.18 -10.67
N ASN A 69 5.80 6.09 -10.45
CA ASN A 69 6.79 6.60 -11.40
C ASN A 69 6.73 5.88 -12.74
N ARG A 70 6.53 4.56 -12.73
CA ARG A 70 6.37 3.76 -13.95
C ARG A 70 5.13 4.20 -14.73
N LEU A 71 3.98 4.31 -14.06
CA LEU A 71 2.74 4.79 -14.68
C LEU A 71 2.89 6.20 -15.25
N LYS A 72 3.63 7.08 -14.56
CA LYS A 72 3.92 8.43 -15.06
C LYS A 72 4.68 8.40 -16.39
N LEU A 73 5.67 7.52 -16.51
CA LEU A 73 6.44 7.36 -17.76
C LEU A 73 5.61 6.70 -18.86
N ASP A 74 4.85 5.66 -18.52
CA ASP A 74 4.06 4.87 -19.47
C ASP A 74 2.85 5.66 -20.02
N TYR A 75 2.29 6.58 -19.23
CA TYR A 75 1.07 7.32 -19.56
C TYR A 75 1.23 8.85 -19.63
N GLN A 76 2.46 9.37 -19.49
CA GLN A 76 2.76 10.83 -19.50
C GLN A 76 1.91 11.67 -18.53
N LEU A 77 1.64 11.12 -17.34
CA LEU A 77 0.87 11.79 -16.27
C LEU A 77 1.67 12.90 -15.56
#